data_AF-A0A6A9TGK1-F1
#
_entry.id   AF-A0A6A9TGK1-F1
#
_cell.length_a   1.000
_cell.length_b   1.000
_cell.length_c   1.000
_cell.angle_alpha   90.00
_cell.angle_beta   90.00
_cell.angle_gamma   90.00
#
_symmetry.space_group_name_H-M   'P 1'
#
loop_
_entity.id
_entity.type
_entity.pdbx_description
1 polymer ?
#
loop_
_entity_poly.entity_id
_entity_poly.type
_entity_poly.pdbx_seq_one_letter_code
_entity_poly.pdbx_strand_id
1 'polypeptide(L)'
;EAARERERADDAQLVHLVRAMDDCERTANELAERLAEWAGSRFDEVAPGIEGARAVADREPDGETDRRVVSLAERVVDLGAERDALAAAIDRIAPAVAPNLAEMAGPELAARLIALAGGLEPLAKKPAGTVQVLGAEDALFAHLSGRAPSPKHGVIYTHEHVRNTRPEDRGSAARAFAGKLALAARADHYAGERRPTLHEDLRKRMATIRARAEDDEGDEEVGDRGSAHDTEAADE
;
A
#
# COMPACT_ATOMS: atom_id res chain seq x y z
N GLU A 1 9.46 -6.46 31.85
CA GLU A 1 10.64 -5.83 31.23
C GLU A 1 11.08 -6.62 30.00
N ALA A 2 11.50 -7.88 30.16
CA ALA A 2 11.90 -8.76 29.05
C ALA A 2 10.86 -8.96 27.91
N ALA A 3 9.55 -9.04 28.22
CA ALA A 3 8.52 -9.17 27.18
C ALA A 3 8.41 -7.90 26.31
N ARG A 4 8.47 -6.71 26.94
CA ARG A 4 8.49 -5.42 26.24
C ARG A 4 9.79 -5.21 25.46
N GLU A 5 10.89 -5.75 25.95
CA GLU A 5 12.18 -5.70 25.27
C GLU A 5 12.21 -6.60 24.02
N ARG A 6 11.60 -7.79 24.09
CA ARG A 6 11.38 -8.65 22.91
C ARG A 6 10.41 -8.02 21.92
N GLU A 7 9.28 -7.48 22.38
CA GLU A 7 8.30 -6.79 21.53
C GLU A 7 8.94 -5.60 20.78
N ARG A 8 9.79 -4.81 21.46
CA ARG A 8 10.60 -3.74 20.85
C ARG A 8 11.69 -4.26 19.90
N ALA A 9 12.14 -5.49 20.08
CA ALA A 9 13.10 -6.09 19.16
C ALA A 9 12.39 -6.56 17.88
N ASP A 10 11.19 -7.11 18.02
CA ASP A 10 10.42 -7.71 16.93
C ASP A 10 9.76 -6.65 16.04
N ASP A 11 9.22 -5.56 16.60
CA ASP A 11 8.70 -4.45 15.78
C ASP A 11 9.84 -3.69 15.06
N ALA A 12 11.02 -3.58 15.69
CA ALA A 12 12.22 -3.08 15.04
C ALA A 12 12.65 -3.96 13.85
N GLN A 13 12.53 -5.29 13.95
CA GLN A 13 12.77 -6.17 12.80
C GLN A 13 11.80 -5.87 11.65
N LEU A 14 10.52 -5.64 11.93
CA LEU A 14 9.56 -5.26 10.89
C LEU A 14 9.95 -3.95 10.18
N VAL A 15 10.45 -2.96 10.94
CA VAL A 15 10.95 -1.72 10.34
C VAL A 15 12.11 -1.98 9.39
N HIS A 16 13.05 -2.84 9.78
CA HIS A 16 14.18 -3.20 8.92
C HIS A 16 13.75 -3.98 7.68
N LEU A 17 12.84 -4.95 7.83
CA LEU A 17 12.32 -5.74 6.71
C LEU A 17 11.63 -4.88 5.66
N VAL A 18 10.75 -3.96 6.08
CA VAL A 18 10.05 -3.05 5.16
C VAL A 18 11.04 -2.17 4.40
N ARG A 19 12.00 -1.56 5.10
CA ARG A 19 13.00 -0.69 4.46
C ARG A 19 13.88 -1.46 3.47
N ALA A 20 14.36 -2.65 3.87
CA ALA A 20 15.15 -3.50 2.99
C ALA A 20 14.33 -3.94 1.75
N MET A 21 13.06 -4.29 1.94
CA MET A 21 12.18 -4.68 0.83
C MET A 21 11.98 -3.52 -0.15
N ASP A 22 11.72 -2.30 0.35
CA ASP A 22 11.59 -1.10 -0.48
C ASP A 22 12.90 -0.74 -1.20
N ASP A 23 14.04 -0.90 -0.54
CA ASP A 23 15.36 -0.69 -1.14
C ASP A 23 15.65 -1.71 -2.25
N CYS A 24 15.36 -3.00 -2.01
CA CYS A 24 15.50 -4.04 -3.02
C CYS A 24 14.59 -3.77 -4.23
N GLU A 25 13.33 -3.39 -4.01
CA GLU A 25 12.40 -3.06 -5.09
C GLU A 25 12.88 -1.87 -5.92
N ARG A 26 13.26 -0.76 -5.27
CA ARG A 26 13.76 0.42 -5.95
C ARG A 26 15.03 0.13 -6.75
N THR A 27 16.02 -0.50 -6.13
CA THR A 27 17.29 -0.82 -6.81
C THR A 27 17.08 -1.82 -7.94
N ALA A 28 16.23 -2.84 -7.77
CA ALA A 28 15.90 -3.77 -8.84
C ALA A 28 15.28 -3.04 -10.04
N ASN A 29 14.33 -2.12 -9.81
CA ASN A 29 13.67 -1.37 -10.87
C ASN A 29 14.64 -0.42 -11.60
N GLU A 30 15.45 0.35 -10.86
CA GLU A 30 16.45 1.25 -11.46
C GLU A 30 17.47 0.48 -12.32
N LEU A 31 17.96 -0.66 -11.81
CA LEU A 31 18.89 -1.50 -12.57
C LEU A 31 18.20 -2.20 -13.75
N ALA A 32 16.93 -2.60 -13.62
CA ALA A 32 16.17 -3.21 -14.71
C ALA A 32 15.95 -2.24 -15.87
N GLU A 33 15.68 -0.96 -15.59
CA GLU A 33 15.58 0.08 -16.62
C GLU A 33 16.91 0.24 -17.37
N ARG A 34 18.03 0.35 -16.63
CA ARG A 34 19.38 0.43 -17.24
C ARG A 34 19.75 -0.81 -18.02
N LEU A 35 19.39 -1.98 -17.51
CA LEU A 35 19.61 -3.25 -18.17
C LEU A 35 18.83 -3.32 -19.49
N ALA A 36 17.56 -2.92 -19.50
CA ALA A 36 16.74 -2.95 -20.71
C ALA A 36 17.35 -2.10 -21.84
N GLU A 37 17.85 -0.89 -21.52
CA GLU A 37 18.57 -0.03 -22.47
C GLU A 37 19.83 -0.73 -23.02
N TRP A 38 20.66 -1.29 -22.14
CA TRP A 38 21.92 -1.90 -22.55
C TRP A 38 21.70 -3.21 -23.32
N ALA A 39 20.84 -4.09 -22.81
CA ALA A 39 20.50 -5.35 -23.44
C ALA A 39 19.83 -5.14 -24.80
N GLY A 40 18.99 -4.11 -24.97
CA GLY A 40 18.40 -3.76 -26.27
C GLY A 40 19.41 -3.31 -27.34
N SER A 41 20.64 -2.95 -26.96
CA SER A 41 21.75 -2.71 -27.90
C SER A 41 22.51 -3.97 -28.33
N ARG A 42 22.23 -5.10 -27.65
CA ARG A 42 22.97 -6.37 -27.81
C ARG A 42 22.08 -7.50 -28.30
N PHE A 43 20.83 -7.53 -27.88
CA PHE A 43 19.89 -8.62 -28.09
C PHE A 43 18.58 -8.10 -28.68
N ASP A 44 17.98 -8.91 -29.55
CA ASP A 44 16.63 -8.64 -30.04
C ASP A 44 15.57 -8.95 -28.96
N GLU A 45 14.50 -8.16 -28.97
CA GLU A 45 13.27 -8.36 -28.18
C GLU A 45 13.48 -8.45 -26.65
N VAL A 46 14.19 -7.48 -26.08
CA VAL A 46 14.33 -7.36 -24.62
C VAL A 46 13.15 -6.59 -24.02
N ALA A 47 12.33 -7.28 -23.23
CA ALA A 47 11.28 -6.65 -22.43
C ALA A 47 11.89 -5.79 -21.31
N PRO A 48 11.22 -4.72 -20.85
CA PRO A 48 11.65 -3.96 -19.67
C PRO A 48 11.33 -4.71 -18.36
N GLY A 49 11.93 -4.23 -17.26
CA GLY A 49 11.61 -4.71 -15.91
C GLY A 49 12.26 -6.05 -15.54
N ILE A 50 11.86 -6.58 -14.38
CA ILE A 50 12.45 -7.82 -13.81
C ILE A 50 12.19 -9.04 -14.70
N GLU A 51 11.04 -9.10 -15.38
CA GLU A 51 10.73 -10.20 -16.31
C GLU A 51 11.70 -10.21 -17.50
N GLY A 52 11.95 -9.04 -18.09
CA GLY A 52 12.97 -8.88 -19.11
C GLY A 52 14.37 -9.23 -18.62
N ALA A 53 14.70 -8.84 -17.38
CA ALA A 53 15.96 -9.21 -16.76
C ALA A 53 16.12 -10.73 -16.63
N ARG A 54 15.08 -11.49 -16.28
CA ARG A 54 15.13 -12.96 -16.25
C ARG A 54 15.45 -13.54 -17.62
N ALA A 55 14.76 -13.07 -18.66
CA ALA A 55 14.98 -13.53 -20.02
C ALA A 55 16.41 -13.22 -20.53
N VAL A 56 17.04 -12.14 -20.05
CA VAL A 56 18.44 -11.81 -20.35
C VAL A 56 19.41 -12.64 -19.52
N ALA A 57 19.11 -12.91 -18.25
CA ALA A 57 19.94 -13.72 -17.36
C ALA A 57 20.08 -15.17 -17.85
N ASP A 58 19.05 -15.72 -18.51
CA ASP A 58 19.04 -17.08 -19.06
C ASP A 58 19.81 -17.22 -20.40
N ARG A 59 20.37 -16.13 -20.94
CA ARG A 59 21.08 -16.16 -22.24
C ARG A 59 22.51 -16.65 -22.09
N GLU A 60 22.96 -17.44 -23.06
CA GLU A 60 24.38 -17.75 -23.23
C GLU A 60 25.10 -16.52 -23.80
N PRO A 61 26.09 -15.96 -23.10
CA PRO A 61 26.75 -14.73 -23.54
C PRO A 61 27.79 -14.96 -24.64
N ASP A 62 27.75 -14.17 -25.71
CA ASP A 62 28.77 -14.18 -26.78
C ASP A 62 29.78 -13.02 -26.57
N GLY A 63 30.87 -13.34 -25.87
CA GLY A 63 31.97 -12.40 -25.61
C GLY A 63 31.88 -11.66 -24.28
N GLU A 64 32.81 -10.71 -24.07
CA GLU A 64 32.97 -10.02 -22.78
C GLU A 64 31.79 -9.11 -22.46
N THR A 65 31.31 -8.34 -23.43
CA THR A 65 30.21 -7.38 -23.21
C THR A 65 28.94 -8.11 -22.80
N ASP A 66 28.59 -9.19 -23.50
CA ASP A 66 27.38 -9.96 -23.22
C ASP A 66 27.46 -10.62 -21.85
N ARG A 67 28.64 -11.12 -21.45
CA ARG A 67 28.90 -11.63 -20.09
C ARG A 67 28.60 -10.57 -19.03
N ARG A 68 28.89 -9.29 -19.28
CA ARG A 68 28.56 -8.21 -18.34
C ARG A 68 27.08 -7.87 -18.31
N VAL A 69 26.38 -7.92 -19.44
CA VAL A 69 24.93 -7.70 -19.53
C VAL A 69 24.18 -8.80 -18.78
N VAL A 70 24.48 -10.07 -19.08
CA VAL A 70 23.90 -11.23 -18.40
C VAL A 70 24.16 -11.14 -16.88
N SER A 71 25.38 -10.80 -16.48
CA SER A 71 25.70 -10.71 -15.05
C SER A 71 24.99 -9.55 -14.34
N LEU A 72 24.71 -8.43 -15.02
CA LEU A 72 23.85 -7.38 -14.46
C LEU A 72 22.40 -7.87 -14.32
N ALA A 73 21.91 -8.63 -15.31
CA ALA A 73 20.58 -9.22 -15.28
C ALA A 73 20.39 -10.18 -14.10
N GLU A 74 21.35 -11.07 -13.84
CA GLU A 74 21.36 -11.95 -12.67
C GLU A 74 21.18 -11.17 -11.36
N ARG A 75 21.91 -10.05 -11.19
CA ARG A 75 21.79 -9.20 -9.98
C ARG A 75 20.42 -8.56 -9.83
N VAL A 76 19.78 -8.15 -10.94
CA VAL A 76 18.41 -7.63 -10.92
C VAL A 76 17.44 -8.70 -10.48
N VAL A 77 17.59 -9.92 -11.00
CA VAL A 77 16.76 -11.08 -10.63
C VAL A 77 16.94 -11.41 -9.15
N ASP A 78 18.18 -11.45 -8.66
CA ASP A 78 18.48 -11.72 -7.25
C ASP A 78 17.86 -10.68 -6.30
N LEU A 79 17.93 -9.39 -6.65
CA LEU A 79 17.27 -8.33 -5.87
C LEU A 79 15.74 -8.48 -5.86
N GLY A 80 15.15 -8.85 -7.00
CA GLY A 80 13.72 -9.15 -7.07
C GLY A 80 13.33 -10.34 -6.21
N ALA A 81 14.14 -11.41 -6.20
CA ALA A 81 13.93 -12.59 -5.37
C ALA A 81 14.07 -12.27 -3.87
N GLU A 82 15.05 -11.45 -3.49
CA GLU A 82 15.22 -11.01 -2.11
C GLU A 82 14.04 -10.15 -1.64
N ARG A 83 13.54 -9.24 -2.49
CA ARG A 83 12.30 -8.47 -2.22
C ARG A 83 11.15 -9.41 -1.88
N ASP A 84 10.93 -10.44 -2.71
CA ASP A 84 9.84 -11.42 -2.49
C ASP A 84 10.06 -12.23 -1.20
N ALA A 85 11.31 -12.58 -0.87
CA ALA A 85 11.66 -13.28 0.37
C ALA A 85 11.40 -12.42 1.63
N LEU A 86 11.72 -11.12 1.56
CA LEU A 86 11.45 -10.15 2.62
C LEU A 86 9.95 -9.94 2.83
N ALA A 87 9.17 -9.83 1.75
CA ALA A 87 7.71 -9.78 1.81
C ALA A 87 7.13 -11.01 2.52
N ALA A 88 7.60 -12.21 2.15
CA ALA A 88 7.19 -13.45 2.81
C ALA A 88 7.61 -13.52 4.30
N ALA A 89 8.72 -12.87 4.67
CA ALA A 89 9.12 -12.75 6.08
C ALA A 89 8.17 -11.82 6.85
N ILE A 90 7.78 -10.69 6.26
CA ILE A 90 6.78 -9.78 6.82
C ILE A 90 5.45 -10.50 7.05
N ASP A 91 4.99 -11.30 6.09
CA ASP A 91 3.76 -12.10 6.21
C ASP A 91 3.76 -13.04 7.42
N ARG A 92 4.92 -13.58 7.78
CA ARG A 92 5.06 -14.47 8.95
C ARG A 92 5.19 -13.70 10.26
N ILE A 93 5.92 -12.58 10.27
CA ILE A 93 6.31 -11.88 11.49
C ILE A 93 5.23 -10.88 11.92
N ALA A 94 4.63 -10.12 10.99
CA ALA A 94 3.68 -9.08 11.34
C ALA A 94 2.48 -9.59 12.17
N PRO A 95 1.86 -10.76 11.89
CA PRO A 95 0.77 -11.27 12.71
C PRO A 95 1.17 -11.66 14.15
N ALA A 96 2.46 -11.94 14.38
CA ALA A 96 2.97 -12.23 15.72
C ALA A 96 3.24 -10.95 16.53
N VAL A 97 3.65 -9.87 15.85
CA VAL A 97 3.95 -8.58 16.48
C VAL A 97 2.71 -7.71 16.68
N ALA A 98 1.86 -7.64 15.65
CA ALA A 98 0.71 -6.75 15.61
C ALA A 98 -0.51 -7.49 15.03
N PRO A 99 -1.07 -8.46 15.79
CA PRO A 99 -2.11 -9.35 15.30
C PRO A 99 -3.39 -8.62 14.85
N ASN A 100 -3.80 -7.55 15.55
CA ASN A 100 -4.98 -6.78 15.18
C ASN A 100 -4.73 -5.96 13.91
N LEU A 101 -3.59 -5.26 13.81
CA LEU A 101 -3.24 -4.53 12.59
C LEU A 101 -3.10 -5.46 11.38
N ALA A 102 -2.41 -6.58 11.52
CA ALA A 102 -2.20 -7.54 10.42
C ALA A 102 -3.53 -8.15 9.93
N GLU A 103 -4.45 -8.48 10.84
CA GLU A 103 -5.77 -8.97 10.46
C GLU A 103 -6.64 -7.87 9.80
N MET A 104 -6.42 -6.60 10.15
CA MET A 104 -7.21 -5.47 9.63
C MET A 104 -6.74 -4.91 8.29
N ALA A 105 -5.43 -4.84 8.09
CA ALA A 105 -4.78 -4.15 6.98
C ALA A 105 -4.00 -5.10 6.08
N GLY A 106 -3.83 -6.36 6.47
CA GLY A 106 -2.84 -7.27 5.91
C GLY A 106 -1.45 -7.06 6.54
N PRO A 107 -0.58 -8.08 6.53
CA PRO A 107 0.76 -8.01 7.13
C PRO A 107 1.63 -6.87 6.59
N GLU A 108 1.65 -6.68 5.27
CA GLU A 108 2.53 -5.70 4.64
C GLU A 108 2.15 -4.25 5.02
N LEU A 109 0.88 -3.88 4.89
CA LEU A 109 0.43 -2.54 5.26
C LEU A 109 0.57 -2.30 6.78
N ALA A 110 0.32 -3.31 7.61
CA ALA A 110 0.58 -3.22 9.04
C ALA A 110 2.06 -2.91 9.34
N ALA A 111 2.98 -3.65 8.72
CA ALA A 111 4.41 -3.42 8.86
C ALA A 111 4.84 -2.04 8.33
N ARG A 112 4.30 -1.57 7.20
CA ARG A 112 4.55 -0.22 6.68
C ARG A 112 4.07 0.87 7.64
N LEU A 113 2.90 0.73 8.25
CA LEU A 113 2.40 1.69 9.23
C LEU A 113 3.31 1.77 10.47
N ILE A 114 3.79 0.61 10.95
CA ILE A 114 4.77 0.53 12.04
C ILE A 114 6.07 1.23 11.63
N ALA A 115 6.60 0.93 10.45
CA ALA A 115 7.83 1.53 9.93
C ALA A 115 7.75 3.06 9.78
N LEU A 116 6.66 3.57 9.18
CA LEU A 116 6.41 5.01 9.02
C LEU A 116 6.23 5.72 10.36
N ALA A 117 5.68 5.03 11.37
CA ALA A 117 5.56 5.58 12.70
C ALA A 117 6.86 5.55 13.51
N GLY A 118 7.84 4.74 13.10
CA GLY A 118 9.08 4.49 13.83
C GLY A 118 8.97 3.42 14.91
N GLY A 119 7.99 2.50 14.80
CA GLY A 119 7.71 1.43 15.74
C GLY A 119 6.23 1.35 16.14
N LEU A 120 5.85 0.26 16.81
CA LEU A 120 4.47 -0.01 17.22
C LEU A 120 4.03 0.92 18.35
N GLU A 121 4.90 1.20 19.33
CA GLU A 121 4.61 2.15 20.41
C GLU A 121 4.35 3.58 19.88
N PRO A 122 5.22 4.18 19.04
CA PRO A 122 4.92 5.45 18.37
C PRO A 122 3.61 5.42 17.59
N LEU A 123 3.30 4.32 16.88
CA LEU A 123 2.06 4.18 16.13
C LEU A 123 0.83 4.21 17.04
N ALA A 124 0.86 3.48 18.17
CA ALA A 124 -0.24 3.43 19.14
C ALA A 124 -0.58 4.81 19.75
N LYS A 125 0.44 5.68 19.86
CA LYS A 125 0.29 7.06 20.37
C LYS A 125 -0.25 8.05 19.33
N LYS A 126 -0.22 7.73 18.03
CA LYS A 126 -0.71 8.64 16.99
C LYS A 126 -2.24 8.76 17.04
N PRO A 127 -2.80 9.96 16.80
CA PRO A 127 -4.24 10.11 16.59
C PRO A 127 -4.64 9.55 15.22
N ALA A 128 -5.91 9.21 15.06
CA ALA A 128 -6.45 8.64 13.82
C ALA A 128 -6.19 9.54 12.59
N GLY A 129 -6.29 10.86 12.74
CA GLY A 129 -6.00 11.81 11.66
C GLY A 129 -4.55 11.77 11.19
N THR A 130 -3.58 11.49 12.07
CA THR A 130 -2.18 11.28 11.67
C THR A 130 -2.01 9.93 10.99
N VAL A 131 -2.59 8.86 11.53
CA VAL A 131 -2.56 7.51 10.92
C VAL A 131 -3.14 7.54 9.50
N GLN A 132 -4.20 8.34 9.28
CA GLN A 132 -4.86 8.50 7.98
C GLN A 132 -3.91 8.98 6.88
N VAL A 133 -2.92 9.82 7.22
CA VAL A 133 -2.04 10.50 6.26
C VAL A 133 -0.57 10.09 6.37
N LEU A 134 -0.25 9.04 7.15
CA LEU A 134 1.11 8.46 7.18
C LEU A 134 1.54 8.04 5.77
N GLY A 135 2.75 8.41 5.36
CA GLY A 135 3.26 8.18 4.00
C GLY A 135 2.84 9.26 2.98
N ALA A 136 2.15 10.31 3.41
CA ALA A 136 1.81 11.49 2.59
C ALA A 136 2.37 12.78 3.22
N GLU A 137 3.51 12.69 3.89
CA GLU A 137 4.13 13.79 4.63
C GLU A 137 4.40 14.99 3.73
N ASP A 138 4.94 14.79 2.53
CA ASP A 138 5.23 15.88 1.60
C ASP A 138 3.96 16.66 1.19
N ALA A 139 2.88 15.94 0.88
CA ALA A 139 1.59 16.55 0.56
C ALA A 139 0.98 17.26 1.77
N LEU A 140 1.09 16.67 2.96
CA LEU A 140 0.64 17.28 4.20
C LEU A 140 1.43 18.56 4.51
N PHE A 141 2.75 18.54 4.36
CA PHE A 141 3.59 19.73 4.55
C PHE A 141 3.30 20.82 3.52
N ALA A 142 3.05 20.46 2.26
CA ALA A 142 2.61 21.40 1.23
C ALA A 142 1.28 22.06 1.61
N HIS A 143 0.32 21.28 2.13
CA HIS A 143 -0.96 21.80 2.63
C HIS A 143 -0.81 22.72 3.82
N LEU A 144 -0.05 22.32 4.84
CA LEU A 144 0.24 23.14 6.02
C LEU A 144 0.95 24.45 5.66
N SER A 145 1.68 24.47 4.54
CA SER A 145 2.31 25.67 3.98
C SER A 145 1.39 26.49 3.07
N GLY A 146 0.12 26.12 2.92
CA GLY A 146 -0.86 26.80 2.06
C GLY A 146 -0.64 26.60 0.55
N ARG A 147 0.17 25.62 0.14
CA ARG A 147 0.56 25.40 -1.26
C ARG A 147 -0.25 24.32 -1.98
N ALA A 148 -1.03 23.54 -1.24
CA ALA A 148 -1.83 22.44 -1.79
C ALA A 148 -3.06 22.15 -0.92
N PRO A 149 -4.09 21.45 -1.45
CA PRO A 149 -5.13 20.83 -0.64
C PRO A 149 -4.58 19.77 0.31
N SER A 150 -5.30 19.48 1.40
CA SER A 150 -4.92 18.43 2.35
C SER A 150 -5.03 17.03 1.73
N PRO A 151 -4.05 16.13 1.94
CA PRO A 151 -4.17 14.76 1.47
C PRO A 151 -5.32 14.04 2.19
N LYS A 152 -6.16 13.33 1.42
CA LYS A 152 -7.28 12.54 1.98
C LYS A 152 -6.80 11.26 2.68
N HIS A 153 -5.66 10.72 2.27
CA HIS A 153 -5.09 9.46 2.75
C HIS A 153 -3.60 9.38 2.40
N GLY A 154 -2.85 8.64 3.19
CA GLY A 154 -1.47 8.24 2.88
C GLY A 154 -1.39 6.79 2.42
N VAL A 155 -0.47 6.02 3.00
CA VAL A 155 -0.19 4.62 2.63
C VAL A 155 -1.43 3.71 2.73
N ILE A 156 -2.40 4.04 3.60
CA ILE A 156 -3.65 3.28 3.73
C ILE A 156 -4.52 3.27 2.46
N TYR A 157 -4.20 4.11 1.47
CA TYR A 157 -4.84 4.07 0.15
C TYR A 157 -4.62 2.74 -0.58
N THR A 158 -3.55 2.01 -0.29
CA THR A 158 -3.27 0.72 -0.94
C THR A 158 -4.28 -0.36 -0.58
N HIS A 159 -4.96 -0.22 0.57
CA HIS A 159 -5.95 -1.19 1.04
C HIS A 159 -7.28 -1.08 0.28
N GLU A 160 -7.92 -2.21 0.03
CA GLU A 160 -9.18 -2.30 -0.72
C GLU A 160 -10.32 -1.45 -0.14
N HIS A 161 -10.37 -1.30 1.19
CA HIS A 161 -11.36 -0.47 1.86
C HIS A 161 -11.30 1.01 1.45
N VAL A 162 -10.14 1.48 0.98
CA VAL A 162 -9.97 2.85 0.50
C VAL A 162 -9.88 2.86 -1.02
N ARG A 163 -9.01 2.06 -1.63
CA ARG A 163 -8.77 2.04 -3.09
C ARG A 163 -10.04 1.78 -3.89
N ASN A 164 -10.84 0.82 -3.47
CA ASN A 164 -12.03 0.37 -4.19
C ASN A 164 -13.29 1.16 -3.79
N THR A 165 -13.16 2.15 -2.92
CA THR A 165 -14.26 3.07 -2.59
C THR A 165 -14.30 4.21 -3.63
N ARG A 166 -15.51 4.69 -3.93
CA ARG A 166 -15.71 5.80 -4.88
C ARG A 166 -14.94 7.07 -4.47
N PRO A 167 -14.38 7.83 -5.43
CA PRO A 167 -13.51 8.98 -5.15
C PRO A 167 -14.04 10.00 -4.14
N GLU A 168 -15.34 10.26 -4.15
CA GLU A 168 -16.10 11.14 -3.27
C GLU A 168 -16.09 10.64 -1.82
N ASP A 169 -16.25 9.33 -1.62
CA ASP A 169 -16.31 8.68 -0.31
C ASP A 169 -14.97 8.22 0.25
N ARG A 170 -13.89 8.22 -0.56
CA ARG A 170 -12.56 7.81 -0.12
C ARG A 170 -12.08 8.51 1.14
N GLY A 171 -12.41 9.81 1.29
CA GLY A 171 -12.06 10.55 2.50
C GLY A 171 -12.76 10.02 3.76
N SER A 172 -14.04 9.64 3.63
CA SER A 172 -14.83 9.03 4.69
C SER A 172 -14.34 7.62 5.02
N ALA A 173 -14.05 6.81 4.00
CA ALA A 173 -13.49 5.48 4.16
C ALA A 173 -12.10 5.52 4.81
N ALA A 174 -11.19 6.37 4.33
CA ALA A 174 -9.85 6.53 4.90
C ALA A 174 -9.92 6.93 6.39
N ARG A 175 -10.80 7.88 6.75
CA ARG A 175 -10.99 8.31 8.15
C ARG A 175 -11.51 7.17 9.04
N ALA A 176 -12.52 6.43 8.56
CA ALA A 176 -13.08 5.32 9.32
C ALA A 176 -12.06 4.17 9.47
N PHE A 177 -11.30 3.87 8.42
CA PHE A 177 -10.26 2.84 8.45
C PHE A 177 -9.12 3.23 9.39
N ALA A 178 -8.57 4.44 9.25
CA ALA A 178 -7.51 4.96 10.13
C ALA A 178 -7.94 5.00 11.60
N GLY A 179 -9.20 5.33 11.89
CA GLY A 179 -9.75 5.28 13.23
C GLY A 179 -9.68 3.90 13.85
N LYS A 180 -10.02 2.85 13.08
CA LYS A 180 -9.95 1.46 13.56
C LYS A 180 -8.51 0.95 13.62
N LEU A 181 -7.65 1.31 12.67
CA LEU A 181 -6.21 1.00 12.71
C LEU A 181 -5.52 1.61 13.94
N ALA A 182 -5.85 2.85 14.31
CA ALA A 182 -5.32 3.46 15.53
C ALA A 182 -5.76 2.73 16.81
N LEU A 183 -6.99 2.19 16.84
CA LEU A 183 -7.46 1.35 17.95
C LEU A 183 -6.77 -0.02 17.96
N ALA A 184 -6.54 -0.63 16.80
CA ALA A 184 -5.80 -1.88 16.67
C ALA A 184 -4.35 -1.73 17.12
N ALA A 185 -3.64 -0.69 16.69
CA ALA A 185 -2.27 -0.41 17.14
C ALA A 185 -2.17 -0.27 18.66
N ARG A 186 -3.17 0.36 19.30
CA ARG A 186 -3.23 0.45 20.77
C ARG A 186 -3.53 -0.90 21.42
N ALA A 187 -4.40 -1.70 20.83
CA ALA A 187 -4.69 -3.04 21.33
C ALA A 187 -3.45 -3.93 21.24
N ASP A 188 -2.76 -3.92 20.10
CA ASP A 188 -1.52 -4.65 19.86
C ASP A 188 -0.45 -4.24 20.88
N HIS A 189 -0.21 -2.95 21.06
CA HIS A 189 0.83 -2.46 21.98
C HIS A 189 0.50 -2.64 23.49
N TYR A 190 -0.74 -2.36 23.91
CA TYR A 190 -1.07 -2.34 25.35
C TYR A 190 -1.65 -3.64 25.88
N ALA A 191 -2.29 -4.44 25.03
CA ALA A 191 -2.93 -5.69 25.44
C ALA A 191 -2.27 -6.93 24.81
N GLY A 192 -1.71 -6.82 23.59
CA GLY A 192 -1.12 -7.96 22.86
C GLY A 192 -2.11 -9.05 22.45
N GLU A 193 -3.41 -8.83 22.67
CA GLU A 193 -4.48 -9.79 22.42
C GLU A 193 -5.32 -9.36 21.21
N ARG A 194 -5.79 -10.35 20.44
CA ARG A 194 -6.74 -10.14 19.34
C ARG A 194 -8.07 -9.60 19.86
N ARG A 195 -8.64 -8.64 19.16
CA ARG A 195 -9.94 -8.01 19.44
C ARG A 195 -10.87 -8.15 18.23
N PRO A 196 -11.58 -9.29 18.11
CA PRO A 196 -12.48 -9.55 16.98
C PRO A 196 -13.53 -8.45 16.73
N THR A 197 -13.97 -7.78 17.80
CA THR A 197 -14.97 -6.71 17.75
C THR A 197 -14.52 -5.51 16.91
N LEU A 198 -13.21 -5.22 16.82
CA LEU A 198 -12.70 -4.12 16.00
C LEU A 198 -12.94 -4.36 14.51
N HIS A 199 -12.83 -5.61 14.07
CA HIS A 199 -13.04 -6.00 12.67
C HIS A 199 -14.50 -5.92 12.27
N GLU A 200 -15.40 -6.40 13.13
CA GLU A 200 -16.85 -6.32 12.88
C GLU A 200 -17.31 -4.87 12.74
N ASP A 201 -16.84 -4.00 13.64
CA ASP A 201 -17.18 -2.58 13.57
C ASP A 201 -16.66 -1.91 12.30
N LEU A 202 -15.44 -2.24 11.88
CA LEU A 202 -14.88 -1.73 10.63
C LEU A 202 -15.72 -2.19 9.43
N ARG A 203 -16.04 -3.50 9.35
CA ARG A 203 -16.84 -4.06 8.26
C ARG A 203 -18.21 -3.39 8.18
N LYS A 204 -18.91 -3.25 9.33
CA LYS A 204 -20.19 -2.53 9.42
C LYS A 204 -20.05 -1.10 8.90
N ARG A 205 -19.00 -0.38 9.34
CA ARG A 205 -18.81 1.01 8.92
C ARG A 205 -18.49 1.16 7.44
N MET A 206 -17.67 0.27 6.88
CA MET A 206 -17.34 0.26 5.46
C MET A 206 -18.55 -0.11 4.59
N ALA A 207 -19.37 -1.05 5.04
CA ALA A 207 -20.63 -1.38 4.36
C ALA A 207 -21.58 -0.17 4.32
N THR A 208 -21.74 0.57 5.43
CA THR A 208 -22.55 1.80 5.45
C THR A 208 -22.04 2.86 4.49
N ILE A 209 -20.72 3.00 4.34
CA ILE A 209 -20.13 3.99 3.41
C ILE A 209 -20.41 3.58 1.97
N ARG A 210 -20.25 2.29 1.63
CA ARG A 210 -20.53 1.78 0.28
C ARG A 210 -22.01 1.83 -0.09
N ALA A 211 -22.92 1.51 0.84
CA ALA A 211 -24.36 1.56 0.59
C ALA A 211 -24.86 2.97 0.27
N ARG A 212 -24.32 4.01 0.91
CA ARG A 212 -24.65 5.41 0.57
C ARG A 212 -24.29 5.77 -0.87
N ALA A 213 -23.17 5.23 -1.34
CA ALA A 213 -22.75 5.43 -2.71
C ALA A 213 -23.76 4.77 -3.68
N GLU A 214 -24.21 3.55 -3.39
CA GLU A 214 -25.21 2.85 -4.21
C GLU A 214 -26.54 3.62 -4.28
N ASP A 215 -26.98 4.22 -3.17
CA ASP A 215 -28.19 5.05 -3.12
C ASP A 215 -28.04 6.35 -3.96
N ASP A 216 -26.89 7.01 -3.89
CA ASP A 216 -26.61 8.24 -4.67
C ASP A 216 -26.56 7.97 -6.19
N GLU A 217 -26.09 6.79 -6.63
CA GLU A 217 -26.10 6.37 -8.04
C GLU A 217 -27.52 6.08 -8.56
N GLY A 218 -28.39 5.54 -7.69
CA GLY A 218 -29.79 5.27 -8.03
C GLY A 218 -30.63 6.54 -8.23
N ASP A 219 -30.34 7.59 -7.47
CA ASP A 219 -31.02 8.89 -7.62
C ASP A 219 -30.56 9.64 -8.89
N GLU A 220 -29.28 9.50 -9.30
CA GLU A 220 -28.77 10.07 -10.55
C GLU A 220 -29.35 9.38 -11.81
N GLU A 221 -29.50 8.05 -11.81
CA GLU A 221 -30.12 7.32 -12.94
C GLU A 221 -31.63 7.62 -13.10
N VAL A 222 -32.34 7.94 -12.01
CA VAL A 222 -33.76 8.31 -12.05
C VAL A 222 -33.93 9.76 -12.54
N GLY A 223 -32.97 10.64 -12.26
CA GLY A 223 -32.97 12.04 -12.74
C GLY A 223 -32.81 12.17 -14.26
N ASP A 224 -31.99 11.32 -14.90
CA ASP A 224 -31.72 11.38 -16.35
C ASP A 224 -32.89 10.86 -17.21
N ARG A 225 -33.73 9.97 -16.68
CA ARG A 225 -34.95 9.49 -17.38
C ARG A 225 -36.13 10.47 -17.31
N GLY A 226 -36.02 11.54 -16.52
CA GLY A 226 -37.09 12.54 -16.32
C GLY A 226 -37.08 13.72 -17.31
N SER A 227 -36.07 13.84 -18.19
CA SER A 227 -35.88 15.01 -19.06
C SER A 227 -36.27 14.81 -20.53
N ALA A 228 -36.79 13.64 -20.92
CA ALA A 228 -37.14 13.32 -22.30
C ALA A 228 -38.65 13.03 -22.48
N HIS A 229 -39.52 13.96 -22.13
CA HIS A 229 -40.86 14.05 -22.71
C HIS A 229 -41.49 15.41 -22.37
N ASP A 230 -41.41 16.36 -23.31
CA ASP A 230 -42.47 17.34 -23.62
C ASP A 230 -41.99 18.30 -24.70
N THR A 231 -41.95 17.82 -25.95
CA THR A 231 -42.10 18.69 -27.12
C THR A 231 -42.82 17.92 -28.21
N GLU A 232 -44.16 17.90 -28.18
CA GLU A 232 -44.93 17.69 -29.41
C GLU A 232 -46.34 18.26 -29.32
N ALA A 233 -46.75 18.87 -30.43
CA ALA A 233 -48.09 19.28 -30.84
C ALA A 233 -48.69 20.59 -30.28
N ALA A 234 -48.44 21.68 -31.01
CA ALA A 234 -49.48 22.67 -31.31
C ALA A 234 -49.36 23.08 -32.79
N ASP A 235 -50.09 22.37 -33.63
CA ASP A 235 -50.50 22.79 -34.97
C ASP A 235 -52.02 22.92 -34.92
N GLU A 236 -52.51 24.17 -34.96
CA GLU A 236 -53.78 24.67 -35.56
C GLU A 236 -54.04 26.13 -35.13
#